data_AF-A0A950APF1-F1
#
_entry.id   AF-A0A950APF1-F1
#
_cell.length_a   1.000
_cell.length_b   1.000
_cell.length_c   1.000
_cell.angle_alpha   90.00
_cell.angle_beta   90.00
_cell.angle_gamma   90.00
#
_symmetry.space_group_name_H-M   'P 1'
#
loop_
_entity.id
_entity.type
_entity.pdbx_description
1 polymer ?
#
loop_
_entity_poly.entity_id
_entity_poly.type
_entity_poly.pdbx_seq_one_letter_code
_entity_poly.pdbx_strand_id
1 'polypeptide(L)' 'VAGASAVQVGTATFYDPTASDRLLDDLPRKLEELGVRDVREVIGTLRSNCGGV' A
#
# COMPACT_ATOMS: atom_id res chain seq x y z
N VAL A 1 -6.37 7.08 7.61
CA VAL A 1 -5.71 5.77 7.55
C VAL A 1 -4.42 5.90 6.75
N ALA A 2 -3.33 5.34 7.29
CA ALA A 2 -1.94 5.72 7.03
C ALA A 2 -0.96 4.67 7.64
N GLY A 3 -1.43 3.44 7.77
CA GLY A 3 -0.77 2.36 8.53
C GLY A 3 -1.63 1.10 8.58
N ALA A 4 -2.27 0.77 7.46
CA ALA A 4 -3.11 -0.41 7.35
C ALA A 4 -2.25 -1.68 7.20
N SER A 5 -2.67 -2.77 7.82
CA SER A 5 -2.03 -4.09 7.65
C SER A 5 -2.71 -4.95 6.57
N ALA A 6 -3.87 -4.52 6.09
CA ALA A 6 -4.59 -5.10 4.96
C ALA A 6 -5.38 -3.98 4.25
N VAL A 7 -5.51 -4.08 2.92
CA VAL A 7 -6.23 -3.10 2.10
C VAL A 7 -7.20 -3.85 1.20
N GLN A 8 -8.46 -3.41 1.20
CA GLN A 8 -9.48 -3.92 0.29
C GLN A 8 -9.53 -3.08 -0.98
N VAL A 9 -9.64 -3.76 -2.12
CA VAL A 9 -9.82 -3.13 -3.43
C VAL A 9 -11.14 -3.63 -4.00
N GLY A 10 -12.12 -2.73 -4.13
CA GLY A 10 -13.47 -3.09 -4.58
C GLY A 10 -13.93 -2.28 -5.79
N THR A 11 -13.88 -0.94 -5.68
CA THR A 11 -14.31 -0.07 -6.77
C THR A 11 -13.45 -0.19 -8.03
N ALA A 12 -12.14 -0.41 -7.88
CA ALA A 12 -11.24 -0.60 -9.02
C ALA A 12 -11.58 -1.86 -9.83
N THR A 13 -12.08 -2.92 -9.18
CA THR A 13 -12.44 -4.19 -9.82
C THR A 13 -13.62 -4.05 -10.79
N PHE A 14 -14.52 -3.08 -10.58
CA PHE A 14 -15.62 -2.83 -11.52
C PHE A 14 -15.13 -2.31 -12.88
N TYR A 15 -14.02 -1.56 -12.89
CA TYR A 15 -13.42 -1.04 -14.11
C TYR A 15 -12.38 -2.02 -14.69
N ASP A 16 -11.57 -2.62 -13.83
CA ASP A 16 -10.54 -3.59 -14.19
C ASP A 16 -10.62 -4.82 -13.27
N PRO A 17 -11.18 -5.94 -13.76
CA PRO A 17 -11.27 -7.18 -12.97
C PRO A 17 -9.91 -7.70 -12.50
N THR A 18 -8.82 -7.34 -13.18
CA THR A 18 -7.44 -7.77 -12.88
C THR A 18 -6.68 -6.80 -11.98
N ALA A 19 -7.35 -5.76 -11.44
CA ALA A 19 -6.70 -4.75 -10.60
C ALA A 19 -5.97 -5.36 -9.39
N SER A 20 -6.52 -6.41 -8.78
CA SER A 20 -5.89 -7.11 -7.66
C SER A 20 -4.65 -7.89 -8.09
N ASP A 21 -4.69 -8.59 -9.22
CA ASP A 21 -3.52 -9.31 -9.76
C ASP A 21 -2.39 -8.33 -10.11
N ARG A 22 -2.69 -7.22 -10.78
CA ARG A 22 -1.68 -6.19 -11.08
C ARG A 22 -1.03 -5.62 -9.83
N LEU A 23 -1.80 -5.42 -8.75
CA LEU A 23 -1.24 -4.96 -7.48
C LEU A 23 -0.27 -5.98 -6.88
N LEU A 24 -0.52 -7.29 -7.04
CA LEU A 24 0.41 -8.33 -6.58
C LEU A 24 1.74 -8.29 -7.34
N ASP A 25 1.72 -7.96 -8.62
CA ASP A 25 2.93 -7.84 -9.45
C ASP A 25 3.67 -6.51 -9.21
N ASP A 26 2.94 -5.40 -9.10
CA ASP A 26 3.53 -4.07 -9.02
C ASP A 26 3.98 -3.68 -7.61
N LEU A 27 3.28 -4.12 -6.56
CA LEU A 27 3.57 -3.70 -5.19
C LEU A 27 4.99 -4.11 -4.74
N PRO A 28 5.47 -5.35 -4.95
CA PRO A 28 6.84 -5.73 -4.57
C PRO A 28 7.89 -4.88 -5.28
N ARG A 29 7.74 -4.67 -6.59
CA ARG A 29 8.62 -3.82 -7.39
C ARG A 29 8.65 -2.39 -6.85
N LYS A 30 7.50 -1.85 -6.46
CA LYS A 30 7.41 -0.51 -5.88
C LYS A 30 8.05 -0.41 -4.50
N LEU A 31 7.97 -1.46 -3.67
CA LEU A 31 8.68 -1.51 -2.40
C LEU A 31 10.20 -1.53 -2.62
N GLU A 32 10.68 -2.31 -3.59
CA GLU A 32 12.10 -2.36 -3.97
C GLU A 32 12.62 -1.00 -4.47
N GLU A 33 11.86 -0.30 -5.31
CA GLU A 33 12.19 1.06 -5.78
C GLU A 33 12.34 2.06 -4.61
N LEU A 34 11.64 1.81 -3.50
CA LEU A 34 11.69 2.62 -2.28
C LEU A 34 12.75 2.12 -1.28
N GLY A 35 13.48 1.06 -1.61
CA GLY A 35 14.48 0.43 -0.72
C GLY A 35 13.87 -0.32 0.47
N VAL A 36 12.57 -0.66 0.39
CA VAL A 36 11.82 -1.37 1.44
C VAL A 36 11.79 -2.85 1.12
N ARG A 37 12.18 -3.69 2.08
CA ARG A 37 12.26 -5.15 1.86
C ARG A 37 11.04 -5.91 2.34
N ASP A 38 10.28 -5.33 3.27
CA ASP A 38 9.05 -5.91 3.81
C ASP A 38 8.00 -4.80 4.00
N VAL A 39 6.75 -5.06 3.59
CA VAL A 39 5.65 -4.09 3.72
C VAL A 39 5.43 -3.63 5.18
N ARG A 40 5.79 -4.45 6.17
CA ARG A 40 5.72 -4.10 7.60
C ARG A 40 6.62 -2.93 7.96
N GLU A 41 7.70 -2.70 7.21
CA GLU A 41 8.61 -1.58 7.44
C GLU A 41 7.94 -0.23 7.14
N VAL A 42 6.84 -0.20 6.38
CA VAL A 42 6.12 1.04 6.02
C VAL A 42 4.78 1.20 6.73
N ILE A 43 4.28 0.17 7.43
CA ILE A 43 3.03 0.27 8.17
C ILE A 43 3.19 1.26 9.33
N GLY A 44 2.43 2.35 9.33
CA GLY A 44 2.38 3.32 10.43
C GLY A 44 3.54 4.33 10.45
N THR A 45 4.38 4.36 9.42
CA THR A 45 5.51 5.29 9.33
C THR A 45 5.12 6.68 8.81
N LEU A 46 3.91 6.83 8.27
CA LEU A 46 3.46 8.08 7.70
C LEU A 46 3.27 9.16 8.77
N ARG A 47 4.08 10.21 8.69
CA ARG A 47 3.90 11.44 9.48
C ARG A 47 2.94 12.38 8.77
N SER A 48 1.70 12.45 9.25
CA SER A 48 0.69 13.39 8.75
C SER A 48 0.79 14.72 9.52
N ASN A 49 0.36 15.83 8.90
CA ASN A 49 0.36 17.18 9.50
C ASN A 49 -0.68 17.37 10.64
N CYS A 50 -0.88 16.36 11.48
CA CYS A 50 -1.66 16.46 12.70
C CYS A 50 -0.64 16.56 13.85
N GLY A 51 -0.60 17.73 14.51
CA GLY A 51 0.35 17.98 15.60
C GLY A 51 0.08 17.14 16.84
N GLY A 52 1.15 16.72 17.50
CA GLY A 52 1.22 16.33 18.92
C GLY A 52 0.50 15.04 19.34
N VAL A 53 1.28 14.04 19.77
CA VAL A 53 1.55 13.72 21.18
C VAL A 53 2.82 12.87 21.27
#